data_AF-A0AAN7BE42-F1
#
_entry.id   AF-A0AAN7BE42-F1
#
_cell.length_a   1.000
_cell.length_b   1.000
_cell.length_c   1.000
_cell.angle_alpha   90.00
_cell.angle_beta   90.00
_cell.angle_gamma   90.00
#
_symmetry.space_group_name_H-M   'P 1'
#
loop_
_entity.id
_entity.type
_entity.pdbx_description
1 polymer ?
#
loop_
_entity_poly.entity_id
_entity_poly.type
_entity_poly.pdbx_seq_one_letter_code
_entity_poly.pdbx_strand_id
1 'polypeptide(L)'
;MAEAFGIVAGAMGVAGLFNNCVDCFEYIQFGRNFGQDFERCQLRLDITKVHLSRWGEAVNINDDPRFCSSTPADKSVQLAQSIIEDIMLLFESARKKSKRYELGTDQQHLAIFEDMDMQPVGRALHGKLKDLAFRRQK
;
A
#
# COMPACT_ATOMS: atom_id res chain seq x y z
N MET A 1 -3.42 -8.72 -9.63
CA MET A 1 -2.91 -7.32 -9.60
C MET A 1 -3.17 -6.51 -10.89
N ALA A 2 -3.28 -7.09 -12.10
CA ALA A 2 -3.81 -6.32 -13.26
C ALA A 2 -5.25 -5.84 -13.00
N GLU A 3 -6.00 -6.63 -12.24
CA GLU A 3 -7.40 -6.37 -11.86
C GLU A 3 -7.56 -5.25 -10.81
N ALA A 4 -6.63 -5.08 -9.86
CA ALA A 4 -6.73 -4.07 -8.80
C ALA A 4 -6.65 -2.61 -9.30
N PHE A 5 -6.04 -2.39 -10.47
CA PHE A 5 -5.92 -1.06 -11.09
C PHE A 5 -6.81 -0.90 -12.32
N GLY A 6 -7.29 -2.01 -12.92
CA GLY A 6 -8.16 -2.00 -14.10
C GLY A 6 -9.65 -1.96 -13.76
N ILE A 7 -10.02 -2.30 -12.52
CA ILE A 7 -11.42 -2.37 -12.09
C ILE A 7 -11.72 -1.15 -11.21
N VAL A 8 -12.37 -0.15 -11.83
CA VAL A 8 -13.42 0.63 -11.16
C VAL A 8 -12.95 1.63 -10.08
N ALA A 9 -12.05 2.56 -10.40
CA ALA A 9 -11.93 3.77 -9.57
C ALA A 9 -13.27 4.55 -9.50
N GLY A 10 -14.08 4.50 -10.58
CA GLY A 10 -15.30 5.32 -10.71
C GLY A 10 -16.57 4.81 -10.02
N ALA A 11 -16.63 3.57 -9.52
CA ALA A 11 -17.82 3.07 -8.82
C ALA A 11 -17.55 2.59 -7.37
N MET A 12 -16.29 2.63 -6.91
CA MET A 12 -15.98 2.39 -5.51
C MET A 12 -16.15 3.68 -4.71
N GLY A 13 -16.76 3.59 -3.52
CA GLY A 13 -16.67 4.67 -2.54
C GLY A 13 -15.24 4.83 -2.02
N VAL A 14 -14.99 5.98 -1.38
CA VAL A 14 -13.69 6.32 -0.75
C VAL A 14 -13.16 5.20 0.16
N ALA A 15 -14.04 4.52 0.90
CA ALA A 15 -13.66 3.40 1.75
C ALA A 15 -13.07 2.21 0.96
N GLY A 16 -13.65 1.88 -0.19
CA GLY A 16 -13.13 0.84 -1.08
C GLY A 16 -11.77 1.20 -1.66
N LEU A 17 -11.61 2.43 -2.13
CA LEU A 17 -10.33 2.95 -2.63
C LEU A 17 -9.26 2.92 -1.53
N PHE A 18 -9.62 3.34 -0.32
CA PHE A 18 -8.72 3.31 0.84
C PHE A 18 -8.23 1.89 1.15
N ASN A 19 -9.14 0.91 1.26
CA ASN A 19 -8.77 -0.46 1.59
C ASN A 19 -7.83 -1.05 0.51
N ASN A 20 -8.12 -0.78 -0.78
CA ASN A 20 -7.22 -1.16 -1.86
C ASN A 20 -5.83 -0.50 -1.74
N CYS A 21 -5.76 0.78 -1.37
CA CYS A 21 -4.48 1.46 -1.13
C CYS A 21 -3.67 0.80 -0.01
N VAL A 22 -4.32 0.41 1.10
CA VAL A 22 -3.64 -0.24 2.22
C VAL A 22 -3.18 -1.66 1.82
N ASP A 23 -3.96 -2.38 1.01
CA ASP A 23 -3.59 -3.70 0.50
C ASP A 23 -2.44 -3.66 -0.50
N CYS A 24 -2.29 -2.55 -1.26
CA CYS A 24 -1.18 -2.39 -2.21
C CYS A 24 0.19 -2.54 -1.55
N PHE A 25 0.32 -2.19 -0.26
CA PHE A 25 1.58 -2.34 0.49
C PHE A 25 2.01 -3.81 0.63
N GLU A 26 1.08 -4.76 0.69
CA GLU A 26 1.39 -6.20 0.88
C GLU A 26 2.05 -6.84 -0.34
N TYR A 27 1.94 -6.21 -1.51
CA TYR A 27 2.49 -6.76 -2.75
C TYR A 27 3.86 -6.18 -3.13
N ILE A 28 4.39 -5.24 -2.35
CA ILE A 28 5.71 -4.66 -2.62
C ILE A 28 6.79 -5.62 -2.15
N GLN A 29 7.71 -5.93 -3.05
CA GLN A 29 8.93 -6.69 -2.78
C GLN A 29 10.16 -5.81 -3.01
N PHE A 30 11.24 -6.09 -2.29
CA PHE A 30 12.51 -5.39 -2.44
C PHE A 30 13.52 -6.28 -3.18
N GLY A 31 14.13 -5.75 -4.24
CA GLY A 31 15.21 -6.44 -4.95
C GLY A 31 16.50 -6.50 -4.11
N ARG A 32 17.37 -7.48 -4.38
CA ARG A 32 18.65 -7.66 -3.66
C ARG A 32 19.58 -6.45 -3.73
N ASN A 33 19.39 -5.57 -4.73
CA ASN A 33 20.15 -4.33 -4.89
C ASN A 33 19.97 -3.35 -3.71
N PHE A 34 18.94 -3.51 -2.87
CA PHE A 34 18.81 -2.72 -1.63
C PHE A 34 19.89 -3.05 -0.59
N GLY A 35 20.54 -4.23 -0.67
CA GLY A 35 21.67 -4.59 0.19
C GLY A 35 21.39 -4.35 1.69
N GLN A 36 22.26 -3.60 2.33
CA GLN A 36 22.18 -3.29 3.76
C GLN A 36 21.01 -2.35 4.12
N ASP A 37 20.45 -1.62 3.15
CA ASP A 37 19.33 -0.70 3.37
C ASP A 37 17.97 -1.39 3.34
N PHE A 38 17.90 -2.67 2.96
CA PHE A 38 16.64 -3.42 2.82
C PHE A 38 15.76 -3.34 4.06
N GLU A 39 16.29 -3.72 5.23
CA GLU A 39 15.51 -3.77 6.48
C GLU A 39 14.94 -2.40 6.84
N ARG A 40 15.75 -1.35 6.73
CA ARG A 40 15.30 0.02 6.99
C ARG A 40 14.24 0.47 5.98
N CYS A 41 14.38 0.13 4.71
CA CYS A 41 13.42 0.49 3.68
C CYS A 41 12.09 -0.24 3.85
N GLN A 42 12.11 -1.52 4.21
CA GLN A 42 10.90 -2.28 4.55
C GLN A 42 10.17 -1.63 5.72
N LEU A 43 10.86 -1.35 6.84
CA LEU A 43 10.22 -0.77 8.01
C LEU A 43 9.61 0.61 7.72
N ARG A 44 10.23 1.41 6.84
CA ARG A 44 9.63 2.68 6.38
C ARG A 44 8.33 2.47 5.62
N LEU A 45 8.27 1.43 4.79
CA LEU A 45 7.07 1.06 4.07
C LEU A 45 5.97 0.61 5.03
N ASP A 46 6.31 -0.23 6.03
CA ASP A 46 5.38 -0.70 7.06
C ASP A 46 4.82 0.46 7.90
N ILE A 47 5.68 1.40 8.32
CA ILE A 47 5.28 2.60 9.06
C ILE A 47 4.31 3.45 8.22
N THR A 48 4.56 3.57 6.92
CA THR A 48 3.69 4.30 5.99
C THR A 48 2.32 3.62 5.90
N LYS A 49 2.27 2.28 5.79
CA LYS A 49 1.02 1.50 5.85
C LYS A 49 0.28 1.74 7.17
N VAL A 50 0.97 1.70 8.31
CA VAL A 50 0.40 1.95 9.64
C VAL A 50 -0.16 3.37 9.78
N HIS A 51 0.50 4.35 9.16
CA HIS A 51 0.03 5.73 9.19
C HIS A 51 -1.27 5.89 8.41
N LEU A 52 -1.36 5.30 7.21
CA LEU A 52 -2.58 5.29 6.41
C LEU A 52 -3.71 4.54 7.13
N SER A 53 -3.45 3.36 7.67
CA SER A 53 -4.46 2.58 8.40
C SER A 53 -4.98 3.29 9.66
N ARG A 54 -4.12 4.02 10.36
CA ARG A 54 -4.51 4.85 11.51
C ARG A 54 -5.47 5.96 11.12
N TRP A 55 -5.25 6.62 9.99
CA TRP A 55 -6.18 7.66 9.51
C TRP A 55 -7.56 7.06 9.21
N GLY A 56 -7.62 5.91 8.54
CA GLY A 56 -8.88 5.21 8.26
C GLY A 56 -9.66 4.84 9.52
N GLU A 57 -8.97 4.32 10.54
CA GLU A 57 -9.57 4.06 11.85
C GLU A 57 -10.10 5.34 12.52
N ALA A 58 -9.31 6.43 12.50
CA ALA A 58 -9.67 7.69 13.16
C ALA A 58 -10.90 8.38 12.56
N VAL A 59 -11.13 8.22 11.25
CA VAL A 59 -12.31 8.76 10.57
C VAL A 59 -13.44 7.75 10.44
N ASN A 60 -13.28 6.56 11.03
CA ASN A 60 -14.24 5.46 10.96
C ASN A 60 -14.62 5.08 9.52
N ILE A 61 -13.61 4.99 8.64
CA ILE A 61 -13.78 5.01 7.18
C ILE A 61 -14.71 3.92 6.63
N ASN A 62 -14.75 2.74 7.27
CA ASN A 62 -15.56 1.61 6.81
C ASN A 62 -17.01 1.68 7.30
N ASP A 63 -17.29 2.48 8.34
CA ASP A 63 -18.60 2.52 9.01
C ASP A 63 -19.31 3.87 8.80
N ASP A 64 -18.60 4.93 8.39
CA ASP A 64 -19.20 6.23 8.08
C ASP A 64 -19.74 6.28 6.63
N PRO A 65 -21.07 6.44 6.45
CA PRO A 65 -21.72 6.35 5.14
C PRO A 65 -21.26 7.40 4.14
N ARG A 66 -20.63 8.50 4.60
CA ARG A 66 -20.08 9.52 3.71
C ARG A 66 -18.98 8.96 2.81
N PHE A 67 -18.25 7.94 3.26
CA PHE A 67 -17.17 7.30 2.48
C PHE A 67 -17.64 6.16 1.57
N CYS A 68 -18.92 5.75 1.64
CA CYS A 68 -19.47 4.69 0.78
C CYS A 68 -19.85 5.18 -0.62
N SER A 69 -20.10 6.48 -0.79
CA SER A 69 -20.49 7.07 -2.07
C SER A 69 -19.28 7.27 -2.98
N SER A 70 -19.42 6.96 -4.27
CA SER A 70 -18.45 7.31 -5.32
C SER A 70 -18.51 8.79 -5.74
N THR A 71 -19.58 9.50 -5.35
CA THR A 71 -19.75 10.94 -5.56
C THR A 71 -20.14 11.61 -4.23
N PRO A 72 -19.20 11.77 -3.30
CA PRO A 72 -19.48 12.38 -1.99
C PRO A 72 -19.82 13.86 -2.14
N ALA A 73 -20.83 14.34 -1.39
CA ALA A 73 -21.20 15.76 -1.39
C ALA A 73 -20.32 16.61 -0.45
N ASP A 74 -19.76 15.99 0.59
CA ASP A 74 -18.90 16.62 1.57
C ASP A 74 -17.53 16.94 0.96
N LYS A 75 -17.11 18.22 0.99
CA LYS A 75 -15.84 18.69 0.41
C LYS A 75 -14.61 18.04 1.04
N SER A 76 -14.65 17.73 2.33
CA SER A 76 -13.54 17.05 3.00
C SER A 76 -13.43 15.60 2.54
N VAL A 77 -14.56 14.95 2.26
CA VAL A 77 -14.59 13.58 1.71
C VAL A 77 -14.16 13.57 0.24
N GLN A 78 -14.54 14.56 -0.56
CA GLN A 78 -14.03 14.74 -1.93
C GLN A 78 -12.50 14.93 -1.94
N LEU A 79 -11.96 15.73 -1.01
CA LEU A 79 -10.52 15.90 -0.88
C LEU A 79 -9.83 14.57 -0.49
N ALA A 80 -10.40 13.84 0.47
CA ALA A 80 -9.89 12.52 0.85
C ALA A 80 -9.88 11.55 -0.33
N GLN A 81 -10.96 11.53 -1.12
CA GLN A 81 -11.06 10.72 -2.34
C GLN A 81 -9.93 11.04 -3.31
N SER A 82 -9.74 12.32 -3.66
CA SER A 82 -8.69 12.74 -4.58
C SER A 82 -7.29 12.34 -4.11
N ILE A 83 -7.00 12.49 -2.81
CA ILE A 83 -5.69 12.11 -2.25
C ILE A 83 -5.48 10.59 -2.31
N ILE A 84 -6.51 9.79 -2.03
CA ILE A 84 -6.41 8.33 -2.09
C ILE A 84 -6.23 7.87 -3.54
N GLU A 85 -6.95 8.47 -4.49
CA GLU A 85 -6.77 8.22 -5.93
C GLU A 85 -5.34 8.55 -6.39
N ASP A 86 -4.77 9.68 -5.93
CA ASP A 86 -3.38 10.05 -6.20
C ASP A 86 -2.40 8.99 -5.64
N ILE A 87 -2.64 8.48 -4.43
CA ILE A 87 -1.82 7.40 -3.84
C ILE A 87 -1.90 6.14 -4.71
N MET A 88 -3.07 5.77 -5.22
CA MET A 88 -3.18 4.63 -6.17
C MET A 88 -2.35 4.87 -7.43
N LEU A 89 -2.40 6.08 -8.01
CA LEU A 89 -1.60 6.43 -9.19
C LEU A 89 -0.09 6.34 -8.90
N LEU A 90 0.36 6.64 -7.69
CA LEU A 90 1.75 6.45 -7.27
C LEU A 90 2.13 4.96 -7.26
N PHE A 91 1.29 4.07 -6.72
CA PHE A 91 1.52 2.63 -6.79
C PHE A 91 1.55 2.12 -8.23
N GLU A 92 0.61 2.55 -9.08
CA GLU A 92 0.57 2.15 -10.47
C GLU A 92 1.84 2.60 -11.22
N SER A 93 2.29 3.82 -10.96
CA SER A 93 3.53 4.37 -11.53
C SER A 93 4.75 3.58 -11.08
N ALA A 94 4.83 3.21 -9.80
CA ALA A 94 5.91 2.37 -9.26
C ALA A 94 5.91 0.98 -9.91
N ARG A 95 4.73 0.35 -10.03
CA ARG A 95 4.58 -0.95 -10.70
C ARG A 95 4.97 -0.91 -12.18
N LYS A 96 4.55 0.13 -12.92
CA LYS A 96 4.95 0.33 -14.32
C LYS A 96 6.47 0.47 -14.44
N LYS A 97 7.12 1.11 -13.47
CA LYS A 97 8.59 1.18 -13.40
C LYS A 97 9.22 -0.20 -13.12
N SER A 98 8.72 -1.00 -12.17
CA SER A 98 9.29 -2.34 -11.93
C SER A 98 9.09 -3.26 -13.14
N LYS A 99 7.92 -3.26 -13.78
CA LYS A 99 7.68 -4.05 -14.99
C LYS A 99 8.65 -3.72 -16.13
N ARG A 100 8.95 -2.43 -16.34
CA ARG A 100 9.95 -2.02 -17.34
C ARG A 100 11.35 -2.49 -16.97
N TYR A 101 11.68 -2.47 -15.69
CA TYR A 101 12.94 -3.00 -15.18
C TYR A 101 13.04 -4.51 -15.42
N GLU A 102 12.00 -5.27 -15.10
CA GLU A 102 11.91 -6.73 -15.32
C GLU A 102 12.11 -7.13 -16.78
N LEU A 103 11.54 -6.39 -17.73
CA LEU A 103 11.67 -6.68 -19.17
C LEU A 103 13.10 -6.50 -19.71
N GLY A 104 13.90 -5.65 -19.08
CA GLY A 104 15.25 -5.30 -19.54
C GLY A 104 16.38 -5.88 -18.70
N THR A 105 16.07 -6.78 -17.76
CA THR A 105 17.02 -7.24 -16.74
C THR A 105 17.10 -8.77 -16.71
N ASP A 106 18.32 -9.30 -16.67
CA ASP A 106 18.55 -10.74 -16.58
C ASP A 106 18.03 -11.32 -15.26
N GLN A 107 17.60 -12.59 -15.30
CA GLN A 107 16.95 -13.25 -14.17
C GLN A 107 17.80 -13.27 -12.89
N GLN A 108 19.14 -13.25 -13.01
CA GLN A 108 20.07 -13.19 -11.88
C GLN A 108 19.93 -11.89 -11.07
N HIS A 109 19.52 -10.79 -11.70
CA HIS A 109 19.34 -9.48 -11.07
C HIS A 109 17.91 -9.23 -10.57
N LEU A 110 17.00 -10.17 -10.78
CA LEU A 110 15.60 -10.10 -10.32
C LEU A 110 15.38 -10.78 -8.96
N ALA A 111 16.46 -11.23 -8.31
CA ALA A 111 16.37 -11.79 -6.96
C ALA A 111 15.82 -10.76 -5.98
N ILE A 112 14.93 -11.21 -5.09
CA ILE A 112 14.28 -10.40 -4.06
C ILE A 112 14.73 -10.82 -2.66
N PHE A 113 14.59 -9.90 -1.70
CA PHE A 113 14.65 -10.20 -0.29
C PHE A 113 13.34 -10.85 0.19
N GLU A 114 13.46 -11.68 1.22
CA GLU A 114 12.38 -12.28 1.98
C GLU A 114 12.44 -11.80 3.44
N ASP A 115 11.35 -11.98 4.19
CA ASP A 115 11.32 -11.66 5.64
C ASP A 115 12.43 -12.38 6.41
N MET A 116 12.84 -13.57 5.93
CA MET A 116 13.92 -14.36 6.51
C MET A 116 15.31 -13.72 6.35
N ASP A 117 15.46 -12.75 5.47
CA ASP A 117 16.71 -11.99 5.30
C ASP A 117 16.85 -10.82 6.29
N MET A 118 15.77 -10.43 7.00
CA MET A 118 15.85 -9.41 8.04
C MET A 118 16.53 -9.94 9.29
N GLN A 119 17.21 -9.06 10.03
CA GLN A 119 17.71 -9.36 11.37
C GLN A 119 16.54 -9.66 12.31
N PRO A 120 16.74 -10.45 13.39
CA PRO A 120 15.66 -10.88 14.26
C PRO A 120 14.79 -9.74 14.82
N VAL A 121 15.43 -8.62 15.19
CA VAL A 121 14.72 -7.43 15.72
C VAL A 121 13.91 -6.75 14.63
N GLY A 122 14.49 -6.55 13.44
CA GLY A 122 13.81 -5.98 12.28
C GLY A 122 12.59 -6.81 11.87
N ARG A 123 12.74 -8.13 11.79
CA ARG A 123 11.65 -9.07 11.49
C ARG A 123 10.52 -9.02 12.52
N ALA A 124 10.88 -8.98 13.81
CA ALA A 124 9.88 -8.87 14.87
C ALA A 124 9.10 -7.54 14.80
N LEU A 125 9.77 -6.44 14.42
CA LEU A 125 9.12 -5.15 14.24
C LEU A 125 8.22 -5.13 13.00
N HIS A 126 8.71 -5.68 11.88
CA HIS A 126 7.95 -5.86 10.64
C HIS A 126 6.62 -6.58 10.92
N GLY A 127 6.68 -7.74 11.60
CA GLY A 127 5.48 -8.50 11.99
C GLY A 127 4.51 -7.68 12.84
N LYS A 128 5.00 -6.99 13.88
CA LYS A 128 4.16 -6.14 14.75
C LYS A 128 3.47 -5.00 13.98
N LEU A 129 4.15 -4.37 13.03
CA LEU A 129 3.58 -3.30 12.21
C LEU A 129 2.52 -3.83 11.24
N LYS A 130 2.76 -5.00 10.63
CA LYS A 130 1.77 -5.69 9.79
C LYS A 130 0.51 -6.04 10.59
N ASP A 131 0.67 -6.65 11.75
CA ASP A 131 -0.45 -7.01 12.64
C ASP A 131 -1.24 -5.78 13.10
N LEU A 132 -0.54 -4.67 13.36
CA LEU A 132 -1.20 -3.41 13.75
C LEU A 132 -2.03 -2.83 12.61
N ALA A 133 -1.51 -2.81 11.38
CA ALA A 133 -2.26 -2.33 10.23
C ALA A 133 -3.42 -3.26 9.87
N PHE A 134 -3.20 -4.58 9.93
CA PHE A 134 -4.22 -5.59 9.65
C PHE A 134 -5.43 -5.47 10.59
N ARG A 135 -5.21 -5.31 11.90
CA ARG A 135 -6.31 -5.14 12.87
C ARG A 135 -7.17 -3.90 12.65
N ARG A 136 -6.69 -2.92 11.89
CA ARG A 136 -7.42 -1.68 11.55
C ARG A 136 -8.17 -1.76 10.23
N GLN A 137 -7.78 -2.69 9.35
CA GLN A 137 -8.54 -2.99 8.15
C GLN A 137 -9.69 -3.91 8.55
N LYS A 138 -10.92 -3.39 8.53
CA LYS A 138 -12.15 -4.16 8.79
C LYS A 138 -12.90 -4.41 7.49
#